data_AF-A0AAW9B7J4-F1
#
_entry.id   AF-A0AAW9B7J4-F1
#
_cell.length_a   1.000
_cell.length_b   1.000
_cell.length_c   1.000
_cell.angle_alpha   90.00
_cell.angle_beta   90.00
_cell.angle_gamma   90.00
#
_symmetry.space_group_name_H-M   'P 1'
#
loop_
_entity.id
_entity.type
_entity.pdbx_description
1 polymer ?
#
loop_
_entity_poly.entity_id
_entity_poly.type
_entity_poly.pdbx_seq_one_letter_code
_entity_poly.pdbx_strand_id
1 'polypeptide(L)' 'YDEVTTEFAYAEGEGDRTLNWWRDAHAAFFKAECDELNIDWHEQRLLVLEHFKVVYPFE' A
#
# COMPACT_ATOMS: atom_id res chain seq x y z
N TYR A 1 6.24 6.47 -1.85
CA TYR A 1 5.84 5.07 -2.07
C TYR A 1 7.08 4.19 -2.17
N ASP A 2 8.07 4.63 -2.94
CA ASP A 2 9.41 4.03 -3.07
C ASP A 2 10.14 3.75 -1.74
N GLU A 3 9.93 4.59 -0.72
CA GLU A 3 10.53 4.45 0.62
C GLU A 3 9.83 3.45 1.55
N VAL A 4 8.73 2.80 1.13
CA VAL A 4 8.08 1.78 1.96
C VAL A 4 9.02 0.61 2.20
N THR A 5 9.14 0.21 3.47
CA THR A 5 10.07 -0.83 3.90
C THR A 5 9.44 -2.22 3.85
N THR A 6 10.28 -3.25 3.85
CA THR A 6 9.83 -4.65 3.92
C THR A 6 9.03 -4.91 5.19
N GLU A 7 9.37 -4.27 6.31
CA GLU A 7 8.65 -4.40 7.58
C GLU A 7 7.21 -3.89 7.47
N PHE A 8 7.00 -2.76 6.79
CA PHE A 8 5.67 -2.20 6.60
C PHE A 8 4.83 -3.05 5.63
N ALA A 9 5.41 -3.45 4.50
CA ALA A 9 4.76 -4.38 3.57
C ALA A 9 4.37 -5.70 4.25
N TYR A 10 5.22 -6.20 5.16
CA TYR A 10 4.92 -7.39 5.95
C TYR A 10 3.78 -7.16 6.95
N ALA A 11 3.70 -5.96 7.55
CA ALA A 11 2.68 -5.59 8.52
C ALA A 11 1.27 -5.49 7.90
N GLU A 12 1.16 -5.00 6.67
CA GLU A 12 -0.11 -5.02 5.92
C GLU A 12 -0.59 -6.46 5.64
N GLY A 13 0.35 -7.39 5.43
CA GLY A 13 0.07 -8.82 5.50
C GLY A 13 -0.60 -9.43 4.27
N GLU A 14 -0.68 -8.69 3.16
CA GLU A 14 -1.22 -9.15 1.88
C GLU A 14 -0.30 -10.11 1.13
N GLY A 15 -0.85 -10.88 0.18
CA GLY A 15 -0.11 -11.74 -0.73
C GLY A 15 0.86 -12.71 -0.04
N ASP A 16 2.11 -12.72 -0.50
CA ASP A 16 3.22 -13.49 0.09
C ASP A 16 4.01 -12.69 1.14
N ARG A 17 3.52 -11.51 1.54
CA ARG A 17 4.13 -10.57 2.50
C ARG A 17 5.51 -10.06 2.10
N THR A 18 5.82 -10.07 0.81
CA THR A 18 7.06 -9.47 0.30
C THR A 18 6.86 -8.04 -0.16
N LEU A 19 7.92 -7.22 -0.08
CA LEU A 19 7.93 -5.86 -0.62
C LEU A 19 7.65 -5.83 -2.13
N ASN A 20 8.07 -6.85 -2.87
CA ASN A 20 7.83 -6.93 -4.31
C ASN A 20 6.34 -7.10 -4.61
N TRP A 21 5.67 -8.05 -3.94
CA TRP A 21 4.23 -8.23 -4.12
C TRP A 21 3.46 -6.97 -3.72
N TRP A 22 3.82 -6.37 -2.58
CA TRP A 22 3.22 -5.12 -2.11
C TRP A 22 3.34 -4.01 -3.17
N ARG A 23 4.52 -3.83 -3.76
CA ARG A 23 4.77 -2.83 -4.81
C ARG A 23 3.91 -3.08 -6.05
N ASP A 24 3.83 -4.32 -6.52
CA ASP A 24 3.04 -4.64 -7.72
C ASP A 24 1.54 -4.36 -7.50
N ALA A 25 1.00 -4.80 -6.36
CA ALA A 25 -0.41 -4.57 -6.00
C ALA A 25 -0.70 -3.08 -5.82
N HIS A 26 0.12 -2.36 -5.06
CA HIS A 26 -0.10 -0.95 -4.76
C HIS A 26 0.14 -0.05 -5.97
N ALA A 27 1.09 -0.36 -6.83
CA ALA A 27 1.26 0.38 -8.08
C ALA A 27 0.05 0.23 -9.01
N ALA A 28 -0.57 -0.95 -9.08
CA ALA A 28 -1.79 -1.14 -9.85
C ALA A 28 -2.96 -0.32 -9.27
N PHE A 29 -3.15 -0.39 -7.96
CA PHE A 29 -4.18 0.38 -7.25
C PHE A 29 -3.99 1.89 -7.41
N PHE A 30 -2.82 2.43 -7.05
CA PHE A 30 -2.60 3.88 -7.09
C PHE A 30 -2.60 4.45 -8.50
N LYS A 31 -2.21 3.69 -9.53
CA LYS A 31 -2.35 4.13 -10.92
C LYS A 31 -3.81 4.31 -11.31
N ALA A 32 -4.68 3.33 -10.98
CA ALA A 32 -6.11 3.44 -11.25
C ALA A 32 -6.73 4.65 -10.54
N GLU A 33 -6.42 4.86 -9.25
CA GLU A 33 -6.89 6.03 -8.50
C GLU A 33 -6.37 7.36 -9.09
N CYS A 34 -5.10 7.41 -9.50
CA CYS A 34 -4.53 8.60 -10.14
C CYS A 34 -5.21 8.91 -11.48
N ASP A 35 -5.52 7.90 -12.29
CA ASP A 35 -6.25 8.04 -13.55
C ASP A 35 -7.66 8.59 -13.30
N GLU A 36 -8.38 8.07 -12.29
CA GLU A 36 -9.71 8.57 -11.90
C GLU A 36 -9.68 10.02 -11.40
N LEU A 37 -8.64 10.39 -10.67
CA LEU A 37 -8.43 11.75 -10.16
C LEU A 37 -7.82 12.71 -11.19
N ASN A 38 -7.45 12.23 -12.38
CA ASN A 38 -6.77 12.97 -13.43
C ASN A 38 -5.47 13.65 -12.95
N ILE A 39 -4.62 12.88 -12.25
CA ILE A 39 -3.29 13.29 -11.77
C ILE A 39 -2.22 12.28 -12.19
N ASP A 40 -0.98 12.72 -12.36
CA ASP A 40 0.09 11.83 -12.83
C ASP A 40 0.63 10.90 -11.72
N TRP A 41 0.66 9.59 -11.96
CA TRP A 41 1.33 8.67 -11.05
C TRP A 41 2.86 8.88 -11.00
N HIS A 42 3.46 8.77 -9.81
CA HIS A 42 4.91 8.70 -9.62
C HIS A 42 5.28 8.05 -8.26
N GLU A 43 6.46 7.45 -8.17
CA GLU A 43 6.87 6.62 -7.02
C GLU A 43 7.22 7.42 -5.74
N GLN A 44 7.62 8.68 -5.89
CA GLN A 44 7.96 9.58 -4.76
C GLN A 44 6.72 10.16 -4.06
N ARG A 45 5.52 9.73 -4.46
CA ARG A 45 4.28 10.22 -3.88
C ARG A 45 4.22 9.83 -2.40
N LEU A 46 3.85 10.80 -1.56
CA LEU A 46 3.74 10.59 -0.12
C LEU A 46 2.58 9.65 0.19
N LEU A 47 2.82 8.72 1.10
CA LEU A 47 1.81 7.80 1.61
C LEU A 47 1.55 8.13 3.08
N VAL A 48 0.29 7.99 3.49
CA VAL A 48 -0.07 7.95 4.90
C VAL A 48 -0.02 6.49 5.34
N LEU A 49 0.87 6.16 6.27
CA LEU A 49 1.09 4.81 6.76
C LEU A 49 0.41 4.62 8.11
N GLU A 50 -0.54 3.70 8.21
CA GLU A 50 -1.33 3.50 9.42
C GLU A 50 -1.11 2.10 10.00
N HIS A 51 -0.87 2.03 11.31
CA HIS A 51 -0.92 0.77 12.05
C HIS A 51 -2.12 0.80 12.98
N PHE A 52 -2.91 -0.27 12.96
CA PHE A 52 -4.08 -0.39 13.80
C PHE A 52 -4.18 -1.79 14.41
N LYS A 53 -5.09 -1.92 15.38
CA LYS A 53 -5.46 -3.20 15.98
C LYS A 53 -6.98 -3.31 16.02
N VAL A 54 -7.50 -4.50 15.76
CA VAL A 54 -8.92 -4.79 15.98
C VAL A 54 -9.19 -4.71 17.48
N VAL A 55 -10.15 -3.87 17.87
CA VAL A 55 -10.57 -3.69 19.28
C VAL A 55 -11.87 -4.41 19.62
N TYR A 56 -12.61 -4.87 18.59
CA TYR A 56 -13.83 -5.63 18.72
C TYR A 56 -13.95 -6.60 17.53
N PRO A 57 -13.88 -7.92 17.74
CA PRO A 57 -14.00 -8.91 16.66
C PRO A 57 -15.46 -9.09 16.23
N PHE A 58 -15.68 -9.35 14.95
CA PHE A 58 -16.95 -9.82 14.43
C PHE A 58 -16.98 -11.36 14.48
N GLU A 59 -18.05 -11.94 15.03
CA GLU A 59 -18.31 -13.40 15.06
C GLU A 59 -19.08 -13.85 13.82
#